data_AF-A0A4U0FBA7-F1
#
_entry.id   AF-A0A4U0FBA7-F1
#
_cell.length_a   1.000
_cell.length_b   1.000
_cell.length_c   1.000
_cell.angle_alpha   90.00
_cell.angle_beta   90.00
_cell.angle_gamma   90.00
#
_symmetry.space_group_name_H-M   'P 1'
#
loop_
_entity.id
_entity.type
_entity.pdbx_description
1 polymer ?
#
loop_
_entity_poly.entity_id
_entity_poly.type
_entity_poly.pdbx_seq_one_letter_code
_entity_poly.pdbx_strand_id
1 'polypeptide(L)'
;MSYAEVIDDYKSQLMRYSIDQLRYISEPGVWSLGQMYDHMILTALDYLDQVQSCASAKVEQRLGKTEAGDQLFKAGSFPPIKIKLPDGPENSPSNSETVDDLMRGLDSVLKRMSEWEGKVDAVTPNYKVRHDGFGWLTAREWFDLVGMHFRHHLRQKSELEQKLRV
;
A
#
# COMPACT_ATOMS: atom_id res chain seq x y z
N MET A 1 -10.99 10.24 4.93
CA MET A 1 -10.83 9.68 3.58
C MET A 1 -10.79 8.16 3.71
N SER A 2 -11.80 7.47 3.17
CA SER A 2 -11.85 6.01 3.08
C SER A 2 -10.78 5.47 2.14
N TYR A 3 -10.60 4.15 2.09
CA TYR A 3 -9.67 3.57 1.10
C TYR A 3 -10.14 3.82 -0.34
N ALA A 4 -11.46 3.79 -0.59
CA ALA A 4 -12.01 3.99 -1.92
C ALA A 4 -11.78 5.44 -2.38
N GLU A 5 -12.10 6.40 -1.51
CA GLU A 5 -11.90 7.83 -1.79
C GLU A 5 -10.44 8.16 -2.10
N VAL A 6 -9.48 7.61 -1.33
CA VAL A 6 -8.06 7.88 -1.58
C VAL A 6 -7.59 7.23 -2.88
N ILE A 7 -7.98 6.00 -3.17
CA ILE A 7 -7.57 5.32 -4.40
C ILE A 7 -8.19 5.99 -5.64
N ASP A 8 -9.45 6.42 -5.57
CA ASP A 8 -10.09 7.15 -6.67
C ASP A 8 -9.46 8.53 -6.92
N ASP A 9 -8.96 9.20 -5.87
CA ASP A 9 -8.15 10.42 -6.01
C ASP A 9 -6.82 10.12 -6.73
N TYR A 10 -6.13 9.03 -6.38
CA TYR A 10 -4.94 8.57 -7.09
C TYR A 10 -5.23 8.28 -8.57
N LYS A 11 -6.32 7.57 -8.88
CA LYS A 11 -6.75 7.31 -10.27
C LYS A 11 -7.03 8.60 -11.04
N SER A 12 -7.77 9.52 -10.42
CA SER A 12 -8.12 10.82 -11.02
C SER A 12 -6.90 11.67 -11.35
N GLN A 13 -5.87 11.62 -10.49
CA GLN A 13 -4.62 12.34 -10.69
C GLN A 13 -3.70 11.64 -11.69
N LEU A 14 -3.64 10.31 -11.68
CA LEU A 14 -2.84 9.52 -12.61
C LEU A 14 -3.12 9.86 -14.08
N MET A 15 -4.39 10.10 -14.44
CA MET A 15 -4.80 10.49 -15.80
C MET A 15 -4.26 11.85 -16.25
N ARG A 16 -3.75 12.68 -15.33
CA ARG A 16 -3.22 14.02 -15.65
C ARG A 16 -1.74 14.01 -15.98
N TYR A 17 -1.01 12.94 -15.64
CA TYR A 17 0.41 12.88 -15.90
C TYR A 17 0.72 12.35 -17.29
N SER A 18 1.71 12.94 -17.95
CA SER A 18 2.33 12.32 -19.12
C SER A 18 3.24 11.16 -18.71
N ILE A 19 3.56 10.29 -19.67
CA ILE A 19 4.53 9.21 -19.42
C ILE A 19 5.91 9.74 -19.00
N ASP A 20 6.33 10.89 -19.54
CA ASP A 20 7.59 11.53 -19.18
C ASP A 20 7.57 12.03 -17.73
N GLN A 21 6.44 12.57 -17.26
CA GLN A 21 6.26 12.99 -15.87
C GLN A 21 6.27 11.79 -14.92
N LEU A 22 5.61 10.69 -15.28
CA LEU A 22 5.63 9.46 -14.49
C LEU A 22 7.05 8.88 -14.37
N ARG A 23 7.83 8.96 -15.44
CA ARG A 23 9.18 8.37 -15.50
C ARG A 23 10.29 9.27 -14.97
N TYR A 24 10.02 10.54 -14.74
CA TYR A 24 11.01 11.52 -14.32
C TYR A 24 11.62 11.16 -12.95
N ILE A 25 12.94 11.08 -12.90
CA ILE A 25 13.72 10.89 -11.67
C ILE A 25 14.49 12.19 -11.43
N SER A 26 14.20 12.86 -10.32
CA SER A 26 14.80 14.18 -10.04
C SER A 26 16.28 14.10 -9.69
N GLU A 27 16.69 13.04 -8.98
CA GLU A 27 18.05 12.83 -8.48
C GLU A 27 18.27 11.34 -8.12
N PRO A 28 19.53 10.86 -8.09
CA PRO A 28 19.83 9.47 -7.73
C PRO A 28 19.26 9.08 -6.38
N GLY A 29 18.61 7.91 -6.31
CA GLY A 29 18.03 7.37 -5.07
C GLY A 29 16.65 7.92 -4.71
N VAL A 30 16.08 8.82 -5.51
CA VAL A 30 14.68 9.27 -5.36
C VAL A 30 13.80 8.57 -6.40
N TRP A 31 12.68 8.03 -5.94
CA TRP A 31 11.69 7.41 -6.82
C TRP A 31 11.02 8.44 -7.74
N SER A 32 10.68 8.00 -8.95
CA SER A 32 9.73 8.73 -9.80
C SER A 32 8.30 8.62 -9.27
N LEU A 33 7.36 9.37 -9.86
CA LEU A 33 5.93 9.15 -9.59
C LEU A 33 5.52 7.73 -10.00
N GLY A 34 5.94 7.24 -11.17
CA GLY A 34 5.61 5.90 -11.65
C GLY A 34 6.04 4.81 -10.67
N GLN A 35 7.26 4.92 -10.12
CA GLN A 35 7.78 4.01 -9.11
C GLN A 35 6.98 4.06 -7.79
N MET A 36 6.56 5.25 -7.37
CA MET A 36 5.71 5.38 -6.18
C MET A 36 4.34 4.70 -6.40
N TYR A 37 3.70 4.91 -7.56
CA TYR A 37 2.42 4.27 -7.88
C TYR A 37 2.58 2.74 -7.95
N ASP A 38 3.60 2.23 -8.65
CA ASP A 38 3.90 0.80 -8.76
C ASP A 38 4.08 0.16 -7.37
N HIS A 39 4.93 0.78 -6.52
CA HIS A 39 5.12 0.34 -5.15
C HIS A 39 3.81 0.25 -4.37
N MET A 40 2.99 1.30 -4.44
CA MET A 40 1.71 1.34 -3.72
C MET A 40 0.75 0.23 -4.14
N ILE A 41 0.66 -0.01 -5.45
CA ILE A 41 -0.21 -1.04 -6.02
C ILE A 41 0.27 -2.42 -5.59
N LEU A 42 1.54 -2.75 -5.83
CA LEU A 42 2.07 -4.08 -5.55
C LEU A 42 2.04 -4.41 -4.06
N THR A 43 2.37 -3.43 -3.21
CA THR A 43 2.34 -3.59 -1.75
C THR A 43 0.91 -3.80 -1.25
N ALA A 44 -0.06 -3.06 -1.77
CA ALA A 44 -1.46 -3.24 -1.42
C ALA A 44 -2.02 -4.60 -1.86
N LEU A 45 -1.61 -5.09 -3.04
CA LEU A 45 -1.99 -6.42 -3.52
C LEU A 45 -1.37 -7.53 -2.66
N ASP A 46 -0.11 -7.38 -2.23
CA ASP A 46 0.50 -8.31 -1.27
C ASP A 46 -0.26 -8.32 0.06
N TYR A 47 -0.62 -7.16 0.61
CA TYR A 47 -1.44 -7.09 1.84
C TYR A 47 -2.76 -7.85 1.69
N LEU A 48 -3.41 -7.74 0.54
CA LEU A 48 -4.64 -8.47 0.23
C LEU A 48 -4.43 -9.98 0.06
N ASP A 49 -3.25 -10.42 -0.39
CA ASP A 49 -2.86 -11.83 -0.35
C ASP A 49 -2.71 -12.32 1.10
N GLN A 50 -2.23 -11.46 2.01
CA GLN A 50 -2.15 -11.79 3.43
C GLN A 50 -3.54 -11.84 4.09
N VAL A 51 -4.50 -11.00 3.68
CA VAL A 51 -5.92 -11.13 4.09
C VAL A 51 -6.46 -12.52 3.70
N GLN A 52 -6.24 -12.93 2.46
CA GLN A 52 -6.67 -14.25 1.98
C GLN A 52 -5.96 -15.40 2.71
N SER A 53 -4.69 -15.23 3.03
CA SER A 53 -3.90 -16.20 3.80
C SER A 53 -4.42 -16.36 5.22
N CYS A 54 -4.82 -15.26 5.88
CA CYS A 54 -5.52 -15.33 7.17
C CYS A 54 -6.84 -16.10 7.04
N ALA A 55 -7.66 -15.78 6.04
CA ALA A 55 -8.95 -16.45 5.85
C ALA A 55 -8.83 -17.95 5.53
N SER A 56 -7.71 -18.37 4.94
CA SER A 56 -7.43 -19.77 4.58
C SER A 56 -6.62 -20.53 5.64
N ALA A 57 -6.22 -19.86 6.72
CA ALA A 57 -5.40 -20.47 7.76
C ALA A 57 -6.18 -21.57 8.50
N LYS A 58 -5.44 -22.56 8.99
CA LYS A 58 -5.98 -23.69 9.75
C LYS A 58 -5.44 -23.78 11.17
N VAL A 59 -4.43 -22.97 11.47
CA VAL A 59 -3.71 -22.96 12.74
C VAL A 59 -3.89 -21.59 13.38
N GLU A 60 -4.35 -21.58 14.62
CA GLU A 60 -4.47 -20.35 15.40
C GLU A 60 -3.08 -19.82 15.80
N GLN A 61 -2.95 -18.50 15.78
CA GLN A 61 -1.80 -17.76 16.25
C GLN A 61 -2.24 -16.72 17.28
N ARG A 62 -1.81 -16.94 18.52
CA ARG A 62 -2.19 -16.11 19.67
C ARG A 62 -1.27 -14.91 19.91
N LEU A 63 -0.06 -14.93 19.33
CA LEU A 63 0.82 -13.76 19.34
C LEU A 63 0.17 -12.60 18.60
N GLY A 64 0.52 -11.38 19.02
CA GLY A 64 -0.02 -10.15 18.49
C GLY A 64 1.00 -9.35 17.70
N LYS A 65 0.64 -8.08 17.49
CA LYS A 65 1.51 -7.06 16.93
C LYS A 65 2.75 -6.85 17.80
N THR A 66 3.81 -6.33 17.19
CA THR A 66 4.92 -5.69 17.90
C THR A 66 4.41 -4.41 18.59
N GLU A 67 5.16 -3.90 19.56
CA GLU A 67 4.83 -2.62 20.21
C GLU A 67 4.73 -1.47 19.19
N ALA A 68 5.68 -1.42 18.24
CA ALA A 68 5.66 -0.45 17.14
C ALA A 68 4.41 -0.63 16.26
N GLY A 69 4.07 -1.86 15.86
CA GLY A 69 2.87 -2.13 15.08
C GLY A 69 1.60 -1.67 15.80
N ASP A 70 1.50 -1.94 17.10
CA ASP A 70 0.36 -1.52 17.91
C ASP A 70 0.21 0.01 17.97
N GLN A 71 1.32 0.74 18.11
CA GLN A 71 1.32 2.21 18.06
C GLN A 71 0.85 2.75 16.70
N LEU A 72 1.29 2.14 15.60
CA LEU A 72 0.91 2.56 14.24
C LEU A 72 -0.58 2.33 13.96
N PHE A 73 -1.13 1.19 14.38
CA PHE A 73 -2.57 0.94 14.26
C PHE A 73 -3.40 1.87 15.15
N LYS A 74 -2.96 2.16 16.37
CA LYS A 74 -3.60 3.17 17.24
C LYS A 74 -3.58 4.57 16.63
N ALA A 75 -2.49 4.93 15.95
CA ALA A 75 -2.39 6.20 15.23
C ALA A 75 -3.19 6.22 13.92
N GLY A 76 -3.52 5.05 13.35
CA GLY A 76 -4.16 4.92 12.04
C GLY A 76 -3.31 5.43 10.88
N SER A 77 -2.01 5.61 11.10
CA SER A 77 -1.07 6.19 10.13
C SER A 77 0.38 5.76 10.38
N PHE A 78 1.15 5.67 9.31
CA PHE A 78 2.61 5.64 9.38
C PHE A 78 3.16 6.99 9.85
N PRO A 79 4.32 7.03 10.55
CA PRO A 79 4.94 8.27 10.96
C PRO A 79 5.32 9.12 9.73
N PRO A 80 5.28 10.46 9.83
CA PRO A 80 5.58 11.36 8.72
C PRO A 80 7.11 11.51 8.52
N ILE A 81 7.81 10.38 8.43
CA ILE A 81 9.26 10.26 8.19
C ILE A 81 9.51 9.41 6.95
N LYS A 82 10.68 9.57 6.33
CA LYS A 82 11.09 8.71 5.21
C LYS A 82 11.51 7.35 5.74
N ILE A 83 10.81 6.30 5.32
CA ILE A 83 11.15 4.91 5.64
C ILE A 83 11.93 4.37 4.45
N LYS A 84 13.20 4.00 4.66
CA LYS A 84 14.02 3.33 3.65
C LYS A 84 14.15 1.85 4.02
N LEU A 85 13.60 0.99 3.17
CA LEU A 85 13.84 -0.45 3.25
C LEU A 85 15.24 -0.79 2.67
N PRO A 86 15.82 -1.95 3.02
CA PRO A 86 17.07 -2.41 2.41
C PRO A 86 16.98 -2.44 0.89
N ASP A 87 18.09 -2.13 0.22
CA ASP A 87 18.15 -2.19 -1.24
C ASP A 87 17.99 -3.68 -1.67
N GLY A 88 17.09 -3.95 -2.61
CA GLY A 88 16.77 -5.30 -3.06
C GLY A 88 15.69 -5.30 -4.16
N PRO A 89 15.57 -6.37 -4.98
CA PRO A 89 14.54 -6.46 -6.02
C PRO A 89 13.12 -6.24 -5.49
N GLU A 90 12.85 -6.75 -4.28
CA GLU A 90 11.56 -6.60 -3.58
C GLU A 90 11.24 -5.16 -3.17
N ASN A 91 12.24 -4.30 -3.09
CA ASN A 91 12.12 -2.88 -2.71
C ASN A 91 12.46 -1.93 -3.86
N SER A 92 12.51 -2.45 -5.10
CA SER A 92 12.89 -1.70 -6.30
C SER A 92 11.69 -1.59 -7.25
N PRO A 93 10.78 -0.63 -7.03
CA PRO A 93 9.61 -0.48 -7.89
C PRO A 93 9.98 -0.18 -9.34
N SER A 94 9.15 -0.66 -10.24
CA SER A 94 9.25 -0.49 -11.69
C SER A 94 9.02 0.98 -12.07
N ASN A 95 9.81 1.46 -13.02
CA ASN A 95 9.58 2.75 -13.69
C ASN A 95 9.15 2.56 -15.15
N SER A 96 8.79 1.34 -15.56
CA SER A 96 8.38 1.05 -16.94
C SER A 96 6.88 1.12 -17.16
N GLU A 97 6.08 0.97 -16.10
CA GLU A 97 4.61 0.93 -16.18
C GLU A 97 4.03 2.15 -16.92
N THR A 98 3.03 1.89 -17.75
CA THR A 98 2.25 2.93 -18.42
C THR A 98 1.13 3.45 -17.52
N VAL A 99 0.50 4.57 -17.91
CA VAL A 99 -0.72 5.06 -17.27
C VAL A 99 -1.78 3.97 -17.18
N ASP A 100 -1.95 3.17 -18.25
CA ASP A 100 -2.94 2.11 -18.31
C ASP A 100 -2.59 0.92 -17.40
N ASP A 101 -1.31 0.57 -17.28
CA ASP A 101 -0.85 -0.48 -16.36
C ASP A 101 -1.14 -0.09 -14.91
N LEU A 102 -0.75 1.13 -14.53
CA LEU A 102 -0.97 1.66 -13.18
C LEU A 102 -2.48 1.80 -12.89
N MET A 103 -3.28 2.24 -13.87
CA MET A 103 -4.74 2.32 -13.72
C MET A 103 -5.36 0.94 -13.46
N ARG A 104 -4.98 -0.08 -14.24
CA ARG A 104 -5.41 -1.47 -14.01
C ARG A 104 -4.99 -2.00 -12.64
N GLY A 105 -3.81 -1.62 -12.18
CA GLY A 105 -3.32 -1.94 -10.85
C GLY A 105 -4.21 -1.38 -9.75
N LEU A 106 -4.52 -0.07 -9.81
CA LEU A 106 -5.43 0.59 -8.86
C LEU A 106 -6.84 -0.01 -8.90
N ASP A 107 -7.36 -0.31 -10.09
CA ASP A 107 -8.65 -1.00 -10.26
C ASP A 107 -8.63 -2.40 -9.62
N SER A 108 -7.53 -3.13 -9.75
CA SER A 108 -7.36 -4.44 -9.14
C SER A 108 -7.36 -4.35 -7.61
N VAL A 109 -6.71 -3.33 -7.03
CA VAL A 109 -6.74 -3.07 -5.58
C VAL A 109 -8.18 -2.77 -5.13
N LEU A 110 -8.89 -1.85 -5.78
CA LEU A 110 -10.28 -1.51 -5.44
C LEU A 110 -11.21 -2.71 -5.51
N LYS A 111 -11.10 -3.50 -6.59
CA LYS A 111 -11.90 -4.71 -6.77
C LYS A 111 -11.67 -5.70 -5.63
N ARG A 112 -10.41 -6.01 -5.31
CA ARG A 112 -10.08 -6.94 -4.23
C ARG A 112 -10.47 -6.42 -2.85
N MET A 113 -10.35 -5.12 -2.60
CA MET A 113 -10.87 -4.50 -1.38
C MET A 113 -12.39 -4.69 -1.27
N SER A 114 -13.15 -4.43 -2.34
CA SER A 114 -14.60 -4.63 -2.37
C SER A 114 -15.00 -6.09 -2.14
N GLU A 115 -14.24 -7.06 -2.68
CA GLU A 115 -14.47 -8.49 -2.45
C GLU A 115 -14.30 -8.91 -0.99
N TRP A 116 -13.54 -8.15 -0.19
CA TRP A 116 -13.25 -8.43 1.22
C TRP A 116 -14.07 -7.58 2.20
N GLU A 117 -14.49 -6.37 1.83
CA GLU A 117 -15.12 -5.38 2.72
C GLU A 117 -16.27 -5.95 3.56
N GLY A 118 -17.12 -6.80 2.97
CA GLY A 118 -18.27 -7.41 3.65
C GLY A 118 -18.01 -8.73 4.39
N LYS A 119 -16.80 -9.30 4.30
CA LYS A 119 -16.51 -10.64 4.87
C LYS A 119 -15.23 -10.72 5.70
N VAL A 120 -14.36 -9.72 5.65
CA VAL A 120 -13.09 -9.72 6.39
C VAL A 120 -13.30 -9.85 7.91
N ASP A 121 -14.37 -9.27 8.45
CA ASP A 121 -14.71 -9.35 9.87
C ASP A 121 -15.22 -10.74 10.30
N ALA A 122 -15.58 -11.60 9.33
CA ALA A 122 -15.96 -12.99 9.60
C ALA A 122 -14.74 -13.93 9.73
N VAL A 123 -13.53 -13.47 9.39
CA VAL A 123 -12.31 -14.24 9.58
C VAL A 123 -11.98 -14.28 11.08
N THR A 124 -11.69 -15.47 11.61
CA THR A 124 -11.37 -15.59 13.04
C THR A 124 -10.16 -14.71 13.40
N PRO A 125 -10.23 -13.95 14.51
CA PRO A 125 -9.16 -13.03 14.90
C PRO A 125 -7.87 -13.75 15.32
N ASN A 126 -7.89 -15.08 15.49
CA ASN A 126 -6.69 -15.87 15.77
C ASN A 126 -6.01 -16.39 14.50
N TYR A 127 -6.59 -16.24 13.31
CA TYR A 127 -5.90 -16.56 12.07
C TYR A 127 -5.14 -15.32 11.62
N LYS A 128 -3.82 -15.39 11.77
CA LYS A 128 -2.92 -14.27 11.58
C LYS A 128 -1.73 -14.67 10.71
N VAL A 129 -1.24 -13.70 9.96
CA VAL A 129 0.02 -13.81 9.23
C VAL A 129 1.00 -12.77 9.78
N ARG A 130 2.27 -13.15 9.89
CA ARG A 130 3.31 -12.30 10.47
C ARG A 130 3.81 -11.30 9.43
N HIS A 131 3.71 -10.02 9.76
CA HIS A 131 4.44 -8.94 9.13
C HIS A 131 5.76 -8.70 9.89
N ASP A 132 6.86 -8.46 9.18
CA ASP A 132 8.18 -8.29 9.81
C ASP A 132 8.28 -7.08 10.76
N GLY A 133 7.78 -5.91 10.36
CA GLY A 133 7.71 -4.72 11.23
C GLY A 133 6.55 -4.74 12.24
N PHE A 134 5.34 -5.14 11.81
CA PHE A 134 4.13 -4.99 12.62
C PHE A 134 3.84 -6.19 13.54
N GLY A 135 4.49 -7.34 13.35
CA GLY A 135 4.19 -8.56 14.09
C GLY A 135 3.02 -9.34 13.49
N TRP A 136 2.26 -10.06 14.32
CA TRP A 136 1.17 -10.90 13.83
C TRP A 136 -0.10 -10.09 13.62
N LEU A 137 -0.55 -10.03 12.36
CA LEU A 137 -1.71 -9.27 11.93
C LEU A 137 -2.87 -10.18 11.55
N THR A 138 -4.06 -9.77 11.96
CA THR A 138 -5.35 -10.35 11.54
C THR A 138 -5.70 -9.96 10.11
N ALA A 139 -6.69 -10.65 9.53
CA ALA A 139 -7.25 -10.28 8.22
C ALA A 139 -7.74 -8.82 8.19
N ARG A 140 -8.40 -8.37 9.25
CA ARG A 140 -8.88 -6.98 9.42
C ARG A 140 -7.73 -5.98 9.35
N GLU A 141 -6.67 -6.25 10.09
CA GLU A 141 -5.51 -5.36 10.18
C GLU A 141 -4.74 -5.28 8.86
N TRP A 142 -4.56 -6.41 8.16
CA TRP A 142 -3.97 -6.41 6.80
C TRP A 142 -4.82 -5.60 5.81
N PHE A 143 -6.14 -5.73 5.87
CA PHE A 143 -7.04 -4.93 5.03
C PHE A 143 -6.90 -3.44 5.33
N ASP A 144 -6.90 -3.06 6.61
CA ASP A 144 -6.83 -1.65 7.02
C ASP A 144 -5.49 -1.01 6.64
N LEU A 145 -4.43 -1.83 6.62
CA LEU A 145 -3.08 -1.41 6.22
C LEU A 145 -3.04 -0.92 4.77
N VAL A 146 -3.89 -1.41 3.87
CA VAL A 146 -4.02 -0.90 2.50
C VAL A 146 -4.38 0.59 2.53
N GLY A 147 -5.46 0.96 3.22
CA GLY A 147 -5.86 2.36 3.32
C GLY A 147 -4.80 3.23 4.00
N MET A 148 -4.17 2.72 5.06
CA MET A 148 -3.08 3.43 5.76
C MET A 148 -1.88 3.69 4.84
N HIS A 149 -1.53 2.71 4.02
CA HIS A 149 -0.42 2.78 3.08
C HIS A 149 -0.66 3.82 1.97
N PHE A 150 -1.84 3.80 1.34
CA PHE A 150 -2.19 4.83 0.35
C PHE A 150 -2.14 6.25 0.94
N ARG A 151 -2.68 6.45 2.15
CA ARG A 151 -2.62 7.77 2.81
C ARG A 151 -1.20 8.20 3.17
N HIS A 152 -0.34 7.25 3.55
CA HIS A 152 1.06 7.54 3.86
C HIS A 152 1.80 8.17 2.67
N HIS A 153 1.55 7.68 1.46
CA HIS A 153 2.21 8.15 0.25
C HIS A 153 1.67 9.46 -0.32
N LEU A 154 0.60 10.05 0.22
CA LEU A 154 0.10 11.36 -0.23
C LEU A 154 1.16 12.45 -0.09
N ARG A 155 1.94 12.40 0.99
CA ARG A 155 3.04 13.35 1.19
C ARG A 155 4.17 13.12 0.19
N GLN A 156 4.59 11.88 -0.02
CA GLN A 156 5.65 11.59 -1.00
C GLN A 156 5.23 12.00 -2.41
N LYS A 157 3.97 11.74 -2.78
CA LYS A 157 3.40 12.20 -4.06
C LYS A 157 3.55 13.71 -4.21
N SER A 158 3.11 14.48 -3.22
CA SER A 158 3.23 15.95 -3.25
C SER A 158 4.68 16.43 -3.37
N GLU A 159 5.62 15.79 -2.67
CA GLU A 159 7.05 16.10 -2.78
C GLU A 159 7.60 15.83 -4.20
N LEU A 160 7.12 14.77 -4.87
CA LEU A 160 7.51 14.43 -6.25
C LEU A 160 6.86 15.36 -7.30
N GLU A 161 5.60 15.74 -7.11
CA GLU A 161 4.91 16.71 -7.97
C GLU A 161 5.58 18.09 -7.95
N GLN A 162 6.01 18.55 -6.77
CA GLN A 162 6.75 19.81 -6.65
C GLN A 162 8.05 19.80 -7.47
N LYS A 163 8.72 18.65 -7.57
CA LYS A 163 9.93 18.47 -8.39
C LYS A 163 9.64 18.49 -9.89
N LEU A 164 8.45 18.05 -10.28
CA LEU A 164 7.92 18.10 -11.64
C LEU A 164 7.35 19.48 -12.04
N ARG A 165 7.12 20.36 -11.05
CA ARG A 165 6.44 21.66 -11.20
C ARG A 165 5.01 21.53 -11.72
N VAL A 166 4.30 20.49 -11.27
CA VAL A 166 2.88 20.22 -11.56
C VAL A 166 2.03 20.25 -10.31
#